data_AF-A0A3M7KQZ2-F1
#
_entry.id   AF-A0A3M7KQZ2-F1
#
_cell.length_a   1.000
_cell.length_b   1.000
_cell.length_c   1.000
_cell.angle_alpha   90.00
_cell.angle_beta   90.00
_cell.angle_gamma   90.00
#
_symmetry.space_group_name_H-M   'P 1'
#
loop_
_entity.id
_entity.type
_entity.pdbx_description
1 polymer ?
#
loop_
_entity_poly.entity_id
_entity_poly.type
_entity_poly.pdbx_seq_one_letter_code
_entity_poly.pdbx_strand_id
1 'polypeptide(L)'
;MAPKRGMSAEDKRKTLLAIFHETKDVFVLKDVEKIGAKRGVVLQSIKDVLQTLVDDDLVHMEKIGSSNYFWSFPSEAAVKLQVEITKLETQLEERSQEAKSLGAQLESKKVGNTDTVQEERSCLVRRLAELDEKLAASSAELRQYAASDPERYEALKQATPVAIDSANRWIDNLHALHDWLRKKFQGMDTQVTNLDNWPEMAQVSTGVTTSSFAGSGPAADQDDRTIAGLHIPGSSTLYTLLSLLQLVAGIAALIAPYRLTDIFFKHHIIAPDLLYEELWRLLAGVLFAGAATAYALKVTSDRQLLAEPLTQRLQLGFVWFALVALVLHLVYLLFIKTLTWWGLLLGAAVVAPTLLLPVVHLSLSGGFGLAATIHGFRTGLGNLVHPRSFSVAGFLYTLLTVAFTVVGFLIVILPKRTLDWTYGYHAGKNPSFLWQWVGAAFFFLFSAITYTLTERSVVGRLHTTVPKVLNVGLLVASLFFILDFGTLIFNSPIAGRWLLPVLFGHWVLVLLASILGLSASPPATAYEYEPLLGEGQV
;
A
#
# COMPACT_ATOMS: atom_id res chain seq x y z
N MET A 1 -77.35 -26.23 24.86
CA MET A 1 -76.01 -26.82 25.06
C MET A 1 -74.98 -25.72 24.84
N ALA A 2 -74.10 -25.46 25.81
CA ALA A 2 -73.05 -24.46 25.66
C ALA A 2 -72.06 -24.89 24.55
N PRO A 3 -71.55 -23.97 23.71
CA PRO A 3 -70.60 -24.32 22.66
C PRO A 3 -69.30 -24.84 23.30
N LYS A 4 -68.76 -25.94 22.76
CA LYS A 4 -67.49 -26.52 23.20
C LYS A 4 -66.40 -25.43 23.12
N ARG A 5 -65.83 -25.05 24.26
CA ARG A 5 -64.72 -24.11 24.36
C ARG A 5 -63.54 -24.67 23.55
N GLY A 6 -63.19 -24.01 22.45
CA GLY A 6 -62.03 -24.40 21.63
C GLY A 6 -60.73 -24.23 22.41
N MET A 7 -59.71 -25.03 22.06
CA MET A 7 -58.36 -24.87 22.62
C MET A 7 -57.84 -23.46 22.34
N SER A 8 -57.25 -22.81 23.36
CA SER A 8 -56.58 -21.52 23.18
C SER A 8 -55.32 -21.67 22.32
N ALA A 9 -54.78 -20.55 21.81
CA ALA A 9 -53.55 -20.58 21.02
C ALA A 9 -52.37 -21.19 21.81
N GLU A 10 -52.26 -20.88 23.10
CA GLU A 10 -51.20 -21.41 23.96
C GLU A 10 -51.40 -22.91 24.27
N ASP A 11 -52.64 -23.37 24.46
CA ASP A 11 -52.94 -24.79 24.66
C ASP A 11 -52.57 -25.63 23.43
N LYS A 12 -52.80 -25.08 22.22
CA LYS A 12 -52.38 -25.71 20.96
C LYS A 12 -50.86 -25.81 20.86
N ARG A 13 -50.12 -24.76 21.24
CA ARG A 13 -48.65 -24.75 21.28
C ARG A 13 -48.12 -25.82 22.23
N LYS A 14 -48.64 -25.88 23.45
CA LYS A 14 -48.26 -26.89 24.46
C LYS A 14 -48.56 -28.30 23.98
N THR A 15 -49.71 -28.51 23.35
CA THR A 15 -50.12 -29.84 22.86
C THR A 15 -49.26 -30.31 21.70
N LEU A 16 -48.89 -29.43 20.76
CA LEU A 16 -47.98 -29.79 19.67
C LEU A 16 -46.55 -30.04 20.17
N LEU A 17 -46.04 -29.20 21.07
CA LEU A 17 -44.71 -29.38 21.66
C LEU A 17 -44.60 -30.68 22.47
N ALA A 18 -45.66 -31.02 23.23
CA ALA A 18 -45.73 -32.27 23.98
C ALA A 18 -45.61 -33.51 23.09
N ILE A 19 -46.12 -33.47 21.85
CA ILE A 19 -45.96 -34.58 20.90
C ILE A 19 -44.48 -34.87 20.67
N PHE A 20 -43.67 -33.86 20.35
CA PHE A 20 -42.24 -34.03 20.11
C PHE A 20 -41.49 -34.54 21.34
N HIS A 21 -41.80 -34.01 22.52
CA HIS A 21 -41.10 -34.37 23.77
C HIS A 21 -41.48 -35.75 24.30
N GLU A 22 -42.73 -36.20 24.08
CA GLU A 22 -43.18 -37.54 24.45
C GLU A 22 -42.66 -38.61 23.50
N THR A 23 -42.76 -38.39 22.18
CA THR A 23 -42.36 -39.39 21.18
C THR A 23 -40.87 -39.42 20.95
N LYS A 24 -40.17 -38.29 21.14
CA LYS A 24 -38.72 -38.14 20.92
C LYS A 24 -38.32 -38.62 19.53
N ASP A 25 -39.08 -38.23 18.51
CA ASP A 25 -38.93 -38.68 17.14
C ASP A 25 -38.98 -37.49 16.16
N VAL A 26 -38.56 -37.73 14.93
CA VAL A 26 -38.53 -36.74 13.84
C VAL A 26 -39.75 -36.92 12.96
N PHE A 27 -40.48 -35.84 12.69
CA PHE A 27 -41.73 -35.87 11.93
C PHE A 27 -41.67 -35.04 10.67
N VAL A 28 -42.40 -35.47 9.65
CA VAL A 28 -42.73 -34.62 8.49
C VAL A 28 -44.04 -33.90 8.78
N LEU A 29 -44.28 -32.74 8.13
CA LEU A 29 -45.49 -31.92 8.35
C LEU A 29 -46.80 -32.73 8.35
N LYS A 30 -46.95 -33.67 7.41
CA LYS A 30 -48.15 -34.52 7.29
C LYS A 30 -48.36 -35.42 8.52
N ASP A 31 -47.28 -35.87 9.15
CA ASP A 31 -47.34 -36.71 10.35
C ASP A 31 -47.72 -35.87 11.57
N VAL A 32 -47.16 -34.66 11.69
CA VAL A 32 -47.52 -33.71 12.75
C VAL A 32 -49.00 -33.30 12.64
N GLU A 33 -49.50 -33.05 11.43
CA GLU A 33 -50.92 -32.76 11.17
C GLU A 33 -51.84 -33.90 11.62
N LYS A 34 -51.47 -35.15 11.33
CA LYS A 34 -52.23 -36.34 11.70
C LYS A 34 -52.25 -36.57 13.21
N ILE A 35 -51.12 -36.42 13.89
CA ILE A 35 -51.00 -36.65 15.34
C ILE A 35 -51.62 -35.48 16.11
N GLY A 36 -51.39 -34.24 15.68
CA GLY A 36 -51.98 -33.03 16.27
C GLY A 36 -53.50 -32.99 16.18
N ALA A 37 -54.08 -33.40 15.04
CA ALA A 37 -55.53 -33.49 14.88
C ALA A 37 -56.15 -34.54 15.81
N LYS A 38 -55.48 -35.68 16.01
CA LYS A 38 -55.90 -36.71 16.99
C LYS A 38 -55.88 -36.19 18.43
N ARG A 39 -54.98 -35.27 18.75
CA ARG A 39 -54.88 -34.61 20.07
C ARG A 39 -55.78 -33.37 20.22
N GLY A 40 -56.68 -33.13 19.27
CA GLY A 40 -57.72 -32.09 19.38
C GLY A 40 -57.33 -30.71 18.83
N VAL A 41 -56.14 -30.56 18.23
CA VAL A 41 -55.75 -29.31 17.56
C VAL A 41 -56.45 -29.23 16.21
N VAL A 42 -57.06 -28.07 15.90
CA VAL A 42 -57.74 -27.84 14.61
C VAL A 42 -56.72 -27.96 13.47
N LEU A 43 -56.95 -28.88 12.53
CA LEU A 43 -56.03 -29.24 11.43
C LEU A 43 -55.48 -28.00 10.69
N GLN A 44 -56.35 -27.07 10.33
CA GLN A 44 -55.98 -25.84 9.62
C GLN A 44 -55.00 -24.93 10.41
N SER A 45 -54.99 -25.04 11.74
CA SER A 45 -54.11 -24.24 12.60
C SER A 45 -52.79 -24.92 12.96
N ILE A 46 -52.60 -26.20 12.64
CA ILE A 46 -51.39 -26.95 13.05
C ILE A 46 -50.14 -26.37 12.41
N LYS A 47 -50.21 -26.04 11.11
CA LYS A 47 -49.07 -25.47 10.37
C LYS A 47 -48.61 -24.13 10.98
N ASP A 48 -49.54 -23.23 11.25
CA ASP A 48 -49.24 -21.91 11.79
C ASP A 48 -48.69 -22.00 13.22
N VAL A 49 -49.30 -22.86 14.06
CA VAL A 49 -48.83 -23.09 15.43
C VAL A 49 -47.44 -23.75 15.43
N LEU A 50 -47.19 -24.70 14.54
CA LEU A 50 -45.87 -25.32 14.38
C LEU A 50 -44.83 -24.28 13.95
N GLN A 51 -45.17 -23.37 13.04
CA GLN A 51 -44.28 -22.28 12.64
C GLN A 51 -43.94 -21.38 13.84
N THR A 52 -44.92 -21.00 14.68
CA THR A 52 -44.63 -20.21 15.89
C THR A 52 -43.73 -20.94 16.91
N LEU A 53 -43.72 -22.27 16.91
CA LEU A 53 -42.80 -23.05 17.75
C LEU A 53 -41.39 -23.10 17.17
N VAL A 54 -41.26 -23.05 15.85
CA VAL A 54 -39.98 -22.95 15.15
C VAL A 54 -39.39 -21.55 15.29
N ASP A 55 -40.22 -20.51 15.16
CA ASP A 55 -39.79 -19.12 15.30
C ASP A 55 -39.27 -18.81 16.71
N ASP A 56 -39.83 -19.46 17.74
CA ASP A 56 -39.40 -19.35 19.14
C ASP A 56 -38.25 -20.33 19.51
N ASP A 57 -37.63 -21.01 18.53
CA ASP A 57 -36.56 -22.02 18.68
C ASP A 57 -36.92 -23.20 19.63
N LEU A 58 -38.21 -23.49 19.80
CA LEU A 58 -38.68 -24.62 20.61
C LEU A 58 -38.79 -25.92 19.81
N VAL A 59 -38.93 -25.83 18.49
CA VAL A 59 -38.94 -26.97 17.55
C VAL A 59 -37.99 -26.66 16.41
N HIS A 60 -37.09 -27.60 16.09
CA HIS A 60 -36.19 -27.46 14.96
C HIS A 60 -36.88 -27.86 13.66
N MET A 61 -36.61 -27.11 12.59
CA MET A 61 -37.03 -27.42 11.24
C MET A 61 -35.79 -27.49 10.34
N GLU A 62 -35.63 -28.60 9.63
CA GLU A 62 -34.62 -28.72 8.58
C GLU A 62 -35.23 -29.27 7.30
N LYS A 63 -34.80 -28.71 6.17
CA LYS A 63 -35.25 -29.14 4.86
C LYS A 63 -34.25 -30.15 4.28
N ILE A 64 -34.70 -31.38 4.11
CA ILE A 64 -33.92 -32.45 3.49
C ILE A 64 -34.65 -32.87 2.20
N GLY A 65 -34.03 -32.56 1.06
CA GLY A 65 -34.62 -32.74 -0.27
C GLY A 65 -35.87 -31.86 -0.48
N SER A 66 -37.00 -32.49 -0.77
CA SER A 66 -38.29 -31.80 -1.00
C SER A 66 -39.16 -31.68 0.25
N SER A 67 -38.73 -32.22 1.40
CA SER A 67 -39.54 -32.31 2.62
C SER A 67 -38.90 -31.57 3.79
N ASN A 68 -39.75 -30.98 4.65
CA ASN A 68 -39.33 -30.36 5.91
C ASN A 68 -39.52 -31.36 7.05
N TYR A 69 -38.47 -31.55 7.84
CA TYR A 69 -38.42 -32.41 9.00
C TYR A 69 -38.44 -31.56 10.28
N PHE A 70 -39.18 -32.02 11.28
CA PHE A 70 -39.43 -31.31 12.53
C PHE A 70 -39.09 -32.20 13.72
N TRP A 71 -38.36 -31.67 14.70
CA TRP A 71 -38.06 -32.39 15.93
C TRP A 71 -37.82 -31.43 17.11
N SER A 72 -37.95 -31.94 18.32
CA SER A 72 -37.57 -31.23 19.55
C SER A 72 -37.30 -32.25 20.63
N PHE A 73 -36.15 -32.15 21.31
CA PHE A 73 -35.77 -33.08 22.37
C PHE A 73 -35.71 -32.36 23.72
N PRO A 74 -36.23 -32.96 24.81
CA PRO A 74 -36.28 -32.32 26.12
C PRO A 74 -34.90 -32.05 26.72
N SER A 75 -33.86 -32.81 26.35
CA SER A 75 -32.49 -32.64 26.84
C SER A 75 -31.70 -31.53 26.12
N GLU A 76 -32.19 -31.03 25.00
CA GLU A 76 -31.43 -30.13 24.13
C GLU A 76 -31.18 -28.76 24.79
N ALA A 77 -32.19 -28.19 25.45
CA ALA A 77 -32.05 -26.93 26.17
C ALA A 77 -31.01 -27.03 27.29
N ALA A 78 -30.98 -28.15 28.03
CA ALA A 78 -30.01 -28.39 29.08
C ALA A 78 -28.58 -28.53 28.52
N VAL A 79 -28.42 -29.23 27.38
CA VAL A 79 -27.12 -29.38 26.72
C VAL A 79 -26.62 -28.05 26.15
N LYS A 80 -27.49 -27.25 25.51
CA LYS A 80 -27.15 -25.92 25.00
C LYS A 80 -26.64 -25.01 26.13
N LEU A 81 -27.36 -24.98 27.27
CA LEU A 81 -26.94 -24.23 28.45
C LEU A 81 -25.62 -24.75 29.02
N GLN A 82 -25.42 -26.07 29.10
CA GLN A 82 -24.15 -26.63 29.60
C GLN A 82 -22.96 -26.27 28.70
N VAL A 83 -23.13 -26.32 27.38
CA VAL A 83 -22.10 -25.90 26.41
C VAL A 83 -21.78 -24.42 26.56
N GLU A 84 -22.79 -23.58 26.74
CA GLU A 84 -22.61 -22.14 26.95
C GLU A 84 -21.89 -21.83 28.27
N ILE A 85 -22.26 -22.53 29.36
CA ILE A 85 -21.57 -22.42 30.65
C ILE A 85 -20.08 -22.80 30.49
N THR A 86 -19.78 -23.96 29.91
CA THR A 86 -18.39 -24.41 29.72
C THR A 86 -17.59 -23.41 28.86
N LYS A 87 -18.22 -22.82 27.83
CA LYS A 87 -17.61 -21.79 27.00
C LYS A 87 -17.29 -20.53 27.81
N LEU A 88 -18.22 -20.05 28.63
CA LEU A 88 -18.03 -18.86 29.46
C LEU A 88 -16.98 -19.09 30.55
N GLU A 89 -16.96 -20.27 31.17
CA GLU A 89 -15.93 -20.67 32.16
C GLU A 89 -14.53 -20.67 31.54
N THR A 90 -14.39 -21.22 30.32
CA THR A 90 -13.12 -21.24 29.59
C THR A 90 -12.64 -19.81 29.29
N GLN A 91 -13.55 -18.93 28.83
CA GLN A 91 -13.22 -17.52 28.57
C GLN A 91 -12.82 -16.75 29.83
N LEU A 92 -13.47 -17.04 30.96
CA LEU A 92 -13.15 -16.42 32.24
C LEU A 92 -11.73 -16.80 32.70
N GLU A 93 -11.37 -18.09 32.57
CA GLU A 93 -10.03 -18.56 32.95
C GLU A 93 -8.94 -17.95 32.06
N GLU A 94 -9.16 -17.91 30.74
CA GLU A 94 -8.24 -17.25 29.80
C GLU A 94 -8.01 -15.78 30.15
N ARG A 95 -9.09 -15.03 30.45
CA ARG A 95 -9.01 -13.61 30.83
C ARG A 95 -8.34 -13.40 32.18
N SER A 96 -8.62 -14.27 33.15
CA SER A 96 -7.97 -14.26 34.47
C SER A 96 -6.46 -14.47 34.35
N GLN A 97 -6.04 -15.41 33.51
CA GLN A 97 -4.62 -15.68 33.26
C GLN A 97 -3.94 -14.53 32.51
N GLU A 98 -4.61 -13.93 31.53
CA GLU A 98 -4.13 -12.74 30.83
C GLU A 98 -3.92 -11.56 31.79
N ALA A 99 -4.91 -11.28 32.65
CA ALA A 99 -4.82 -10.20 33.64
C ALA A 99 -3.66 -10.41 34.63
N LYS A 100 -3.45 -11.63 35.12
CA LYS A 100 -2.29 -11.97 35.96
C LYS A 100 -0.97 -11.73 35.24
N SER A 101 -0.87 -12.15 33.98
CA SER A 101 0.35 -11.99 33.18
C SER A 101 0.68 -10.51 32.90
N LEU A 102 -0.34 -9.70 32.62
CA LEU A 102 -0.20 -8.26 32.41
C LEU A 102 0.17 -7.54 33.70
N GLY A 103 -0.43 -7.93 34.83
CA GLY A 103 -0.05 -7.41 36.15
C GLY A 103 1.42 -7.67 36.47
N ALA A 104 1.91 -8.89 36.24
CA ALA A 104 3.32 -9.24 36.45
C ALA A 104 4.28 -8.43 35.55
N GLN A 105 3.90 -8.20 34.28
CA GLN A 105 4.67 -7.37 33.36
C GLN A 105 4.67 -5.89 33.76
N LEU A 106 3.60 -5.40 34.37
CA LEU A 106 3.47 -4.02 34.82
C LEU A 106 4.35 -3.78 36.05
N GLU A 107 4.34 -4.70 37.02
CA GLU A 107 5.20 -4.62 38.19
C GLU A 107 6.69 -4.78 37.83
N SER A 108 7.06 -5.68 36.90
CA SER A 108 8.46 -5.77 36.44
C SER A 108 8.96 -4.50 35.76
N LYS A 109 8.09 -3.78 35.04
CA LYS A 109 8.44 -2.49 34.41
C LYS A 109 8.50 -1.34 35.41
N LYS A 110 7.73 -1.38 36.51
CA LYS A 110 7.79 -0.37 37.58
C LYS A 110 9.07 -0.46 38.40
N VAL A 111 9.61 -1.66 38.61
CA VAL A 111 10.85 -1.86 39.41
C VAL A 111 12.06 -1.12 38.81
N GLY A 112 12.07 -0.88 37.48
CA GLY A 112 13.10 -0.08 36.81
C GLY A 112 12.87 1.43 36.78
N ASN A 113 11.74 1.91 37.33
CA ASN A 113 11.33 3.32 37.29
C ASN A 113 11.44 3.94 38.69
N THR A 114 12.66 3.99 39.22
CA THR A 114 12.96 4.69 40.49
C THR A 114 12.87 6.21 40.28
N ASP A 115 12.59 6.96 41.35
CA ASP A 115 12.47 8.43 41.28
C ASP A 115 13.72 9.10 40.69
N THR A 116 14.90 8.50 40.90
CA THR A 116 16.18 8.89 40.30
C THR A 116 16.21 8.79 38.77
N VAL A 117 15.64 7.73 38.19
CA VAL A 117 15.57 7.53 36.73
C VAL A 117 14.58 8.52 36.09
N GLN A 118 13.53 8.89 36.82
CA GLN A 118 12.56 9.89 36.39
C GLN A 118 13.17 11.31 36.35
N GLU A 119 13.98 11.67 37.35
CA GLU A 119 14.73 12.93 37.37
C GLU A 119 15.79 12.99 36.26
N GLU A 120 16.57 11.93 36.06
CA GLU A 120 17.54 11.82 34.95
C GLU A 120 16.87 11.97 33.58
N ARG A 121 15.72 11.30 33.38
CA ARG A 121 14.92 11.45 32.17
C ARG A 121 14.47 12.90 31.97
N SER A 122 14.00 13.56 33.02
CA SER A 122 13.56 14.96 32.94
C SER A 122 14.72 15.90 32.59
N CYS A 123 15.91 15.65 33.12
CA CYS A 123 17.14 16.38 32.81
C CYS A 123 17.56 16.18 31.34
N LEU A 124 17.54 14.93 30.86
CA LEU A 124 17.85 14.60 29.46
C LEU A 124 16.86 15.24 28.49
N VAL A 125 15.56 15.26 28.81
CA VAL A 125 14.54 15.94 28.00
C VAL A 125 14.80 17.45 27.93
N ARG A 126 15.14 18.09 29.04
CA ARG A 126 15.53 19.51 29.05
C ARG A 126 16.77 19.75 28.20
N ARG A 127 17.78 18.88 28.32
CA ARG A 127 19.01 18.99 27.55
C ARG A 127 18.79 18.81 26.04
N LEU A 128 17.87 17.92 25.66
CA LEU A 128 17.48 17.73 24.27
C LEU A 128 16.85 19.02 23.71
N ALA A 129 15.92 19.63 24.44
CA ALA A 129 15.30 20.89 24.03
C ALA A 129 16.33 22.03 23.87
N GLU A 130 17.30 22.14 24.78
CA GLU A 130 18.40 23.12 24.64
C GLU A 130 19.26 22.87 23.39
N LEU A 131 19.52 21.61 23.05
CA LEU A 131 20.32 21.25 21.87
C LEU A 131 19.56 21.52 20.57
N ASP A 132 18.26 21.25 20.53
CA ASP A 132 17.41 21.55 19.38
C ASP A 132 17.35 23.05 19.12
N GLU A 133 17.24 23.88 20.17
CA GLU A 133 17.26 25.33 20.04
C GLU A 133 18.59 25.84 19.47
N LYS A 134 19.72 25.29 19.95
CA LYS A 134 21.04 25.61 19.42
C LYS A 134 21.20 25.19 17.97
N LEU A 135 20.73 24.00 17.60
CA LEU A 135 20.78 23.51 16.24
C LEU A 135 19.94 24.39 15.30
N ALA A 136 18.75 24.80 15.74
CA ALA A 136 17.91 25.73 15.01
C ALA A 136 18.61 27.08 14.79
N ALA A 137 19.22 27.65 15.84
CA ALA A 137 19.96 28.91 15.77
C ALA A 137 21.15 28.82 14.80
N SER A 138 22.01 27.80 14.93
CA SER A 138 23.15 27.60 14.02
C SER A 138 22.72 27.34 12.58
N SER A 139 21.62 26.61 12.36
CA SER A 139 21.08 26.41 11.01
C SER A 139 20.56 27.70 10.38
N ALA A 140 19.97 28.59 11.19
CA ALA A 140 19.49 29.90 10.74
C ALA A 140 20.66 30.83 10.39
N GLU A 141 21.74 30.78 11.16
CA GLU A 141 22.99 31.49 10.86
C GLU A 141 23.63 30.99 9.56
N LEU A 142 23.77 29.68 9.37
CA LEU A 142 24.30 29.10 8.13
C LEU A 142 23.50 29.50 6.88
N ARG A 143 22.18 29.64 6.99
CA ARG A 143 21.33 30.12 5.87
C ARG A 143 21.68 31.54 5.43
N GLN A 144 22.16 32.41 6.35
CA GLN A 144 22.58 33.76 5.99
C GLN A 144 23.81 33.74 5.06
N TYR A 145 24.62 32.69 5.16
CA TYR A 145 25.81 32.48 4.35
C TYR A 145 25.59 31.60 3.11
N ALA A 146 24.35 31.21 2.80
CA ALA A 146 24.02 30.31 1.68
C ALA A 146 24.43 30.85 0.29
N ALA A 147 24.62 32.16 0.16
CA ALA A 147 25.13 32.80 -1.07
C ALA A 147 26.66 32.70 -1.23
N SER A 148 27.39 32.40 -0.15
CA SER A 148 28.85 32.37 -0.08
C SER A 148 29.39 30.97 0.25
N ASP A 149 28.63 29.94 -0.10
CA ASP A 149 29.05 28.54 0.07
C ASP A 149 30.30 28.24 -0.78
N PRO A 150 31.44 27.85 -0.16
CA PRO A 150 32.67 27.53 -0.86
C PRO A 150 32.51 26.41 -1.90
N GLU A 151 31.67 25.42 -1.63
CA GLU A 151 31.44 24.32 -2.56
C GLU A 151 30.69 24.80 -3.81
N ARG A 152 29.68 25.65 -3.63
CA ARG A 152 28.96 26.29 -4.72
C ARG A 152 29.84 27.20 -5.56
N TYR A 153 30.75 27.93 -4.92
CA TYR A 153 31.72 28.78 -5.62
C TYR A 153 32.69 27.96 -6.47
N GLU A 154 33.26 26.87 -5.94
CA GLU A 154 34.14 26.00 -6.70
C GLU A 154 33.41 25.28 -7.84
N ALA A 155 32.15 24.85 -7.63
CA ALA A 155 31.32 24.29 -8.69
C ALA A 155 31.08 25.32 -9.83
N LEU A 156 30.77 26.57 -9.49
CA LEU A 156 30.59 27.64 -10.48
C LEU A 156 31.88 27.91 -11.26
N LYS A 157 33.02 27.94 -10.57
CA LYS A 157 34.35 28.14 -11.15
C LYS A 157 34.72 27.01 -12.12
N GLN A 158 34.36 25.76 -11.81
CA GLN A 158 34.55 24.61 -12.71
C GLN A 158 33.59 24.62 -13.90
N ALA A 159 32.34 25.07 -13.72
CA ALA A 159 31.33 25.11 -14.79
C ALA A 159 31.54 26.25 -15.81
N THR A 160 32.12 27.37 -15.35
CA THR A 160 32.37 28.57 -16.17
C THR A 160 33.15 28.28 -17.47
N PRO A 161 34.31 27.59 -17.46
CA PRO A 161 35.05 27.30 -18.69
C PRO A 161 34.25 26.40 -19.65
N VAL A 162 33.45 25.46 -19.14
CA VAL A 162 32.62 24.56 -19.96
C VAL A 162 31.50 25.34 -20.65
N ALA A 163 30.90 26.31 -19.97
CA ALA A 163 29.88 27.19 -20.54
C ALA A 163 30.46 28.11 -21.63
N ILE A 164 31.65 28.66 -21.39
CA ILE A 164 32.37 29.48 -22.38
C ILE A 164 32.71 28.64 -23.62
N ASP A 165 33.27 27.45 -23.43
CA ASP A 165 33.62 26.54 -24.54
C ASP A 165 32.37 26.13 -25.34
N SER A 166 31.27 25.82 -24.66
CA SER A 166 30.00 25.49 -25.30
C SER A 166 29.44 26.66 -26.11
N ALA A 167 29.48 27.88 -25.57
CA ALA A 167 29.04 29.08 -26.29
C ALA A 167 29.90 29.33 -27.53
N ASN A 168 31.22 29.24 -27.41
CA ASN A 168 32.15 29.39 -28.54
C ASN A 168 31.90 28.34 -29.62
N ARG A 169 31.69 27.08 -29.25
CA ARG A 169 31.35 26.01 -30.20
C ARG A 169 30.06 26.29 -30.98
N TRP A 170 29.05 26.86 -30.31
CA TRP A 170 27.82 27.26 -31.00
C TRP A 170 28.04 28.45 -31.94
N ILE A 171 28.89 29.41 -31.57
CA ILE A 171 29.31 30.51 -32.45
C ILE A 171 30.02 29.95 -33.71
N ASP A 172 30.94 29.00 -33.54
CA ASP A 172 31.62 28.36 -34.66
C ASP A 172 30.65 27.60 -35.58
N ASN A 173 29.71 26.85 -34.99
CA ASN A 173 28.67 26.15 -35.75
C ASN A 173 27.78 27.11 -36.55
N LEU A 174 27.42 28.26 -35.97
CA LEU A 174 26.65 29.29 -36.65
C LEU A 174 27.43 29.87 -37.82
N HIS A 175 28.71 30.19 -37.65
CA HIS A 175 29.56 30.66 -38.75
C HIS A 175 29.70 29.60 -39.86
N ALA A 176 29.89 28.33 -39.50
CA ALA A 176 29.98 27.24 -40.47
C ALA A 176 28.68 27.07 -41.27
N LEU A 177 27.53 27.19 -40.60
CA LEU A 177 26.22 27.14 -41.24
C LEU A 177 26.02 28.34 -42.18
N HIS A 178 26.39 29.54 -41.74
CA HIS A 178 26.31 30.75 -42.55
C HIS A 178 27.18 30.64 -43.82
N ASP A 179 28.42 30.15 -43.70
CA ASP A 179 29.30 29.91 -44.84
C ASP A 179 28.75 28.85 -45.81
N TRP A 180 28.11 27.80 -45.27
CA TRP A 180 27.44 26.79 -46.10
C TRP A 180 26.24 27.37 -46.85
N LEU A 181 25.40 28.16 -46.18
CA LEU A 181 24.21 28.81 -46.78
C LEU A 181 24.62 29.72 -47.93
N ARG A 182 25.64 30.57 -47.74
CA ARG A 182 26.17 31.44 -48.80
C ARG A 182 26.67 30.64 -50.01
N LYS A 183 27.40 29.54 -49.78
CA LYS A 183 27.90 28.68 -50.87
C LYS A 183 26.79 27.93 -51.60
N LYS A 184 25.76 27.50 -50.89
CA LYS A 184 24.66 26.67 -51.41
C LYS A 184 23.62 27.50 -52.18
N PHE A 185 23.33 28.71 -51.72
CA PHE A 185 22.30 29.60 -52.26
C PHE A 185 22.92 30.86 -52.91
N GLN A 186 23.74 30.64 -53.94
CA GLN A 186 24.43 31.72 -54.65
C GLN A 186 23.44 32.69 -55.30
N GLY A 187 23.59 34.00 -55.02
CA GLY A 187 22.69 35.06 -55.51
C GLY A 187 21.59 35.48 -54.53
N MET A 188 21.52 34.88 -53.34
CA MET A 188 20.61 35.25 -52.24
C MET A 188 21.33 35.86 -51.03
N ASP A 189 22.53 36.43 -51.23
CA ASP A 189 23.41 36.90 -50.15
C ASP A 189 22.73 37.89 -49.20
N THR A 190 21.87 38.78 -49.71
CA THR A 190 21.10 39.73 -48.89
C THR A 190 20.07 39.04 -48.00
N GLN A 191 19.47 37.92 -48.44
CA GLN A 191 18.49 37.18 -47.65
C GLN A 191 19.17 36.35 -46.58
N VAL A 192 20.34 35.75 -46.90
CA VAL A 192 21.18 35.02 -45.95
C VAL A 192 21.74 35.97 -44.89
N THR A 193 22.24 37.14 -45.27
CA THR A 193 22.76 38.15 -44.33
C THR A 193 21.66 38.76 -43.46
N ASN A 194 20.41 38.82 -43.92
CA ASN A 194 19.28 39.30 -43.10
C ASN A 194 18.81 38.29 -42.06
N LEU A 195 19.11 36.99 -42.24
CA LEU A 195 18.97 35.99 -41.18
C LEU A 195 19.99 36.23 -40.06
N ASP A 196 21.10 36.91 -40.39
CA ASP A 196 22.20 37.22 -39.50
C ASP A 196 22.03 38.49 -38.65
N ASN A 197 20.79 38.94 -38.42
CA ASN A 197 20.47 40.08 -37.55
C ASN A 197 20.68 39.77 -36.05
N TRP A 198 21.84 39.21 -35.68
CA TRP A 198 22.32 39.24 -34.31
C TRP A 198 22.96 40.60 -34.05
N PRO A 199 22.59 41.32 -32.97
CA PRO A 199 23.32 42.52 -32.59
C PRO A 199 24.79 42.14 -32.43
N GLU A 200 25.71 42.89 -33.02
CA GLU A 200 27.17 42.71 -32.88
C GLU A 200 27.48 42.28 -31.45
N MET A 201 27.68 40.98 -31.24
CA MET A 201 27.93 40.46 -29.91
C MET A 201 29.29 41.02 -29.53
N ALA A 202 29.22 41.95 -28.57
CA ALA A 202 30.34 42.71 -28.05
C ALA A 202 31.60 41.87 -28.10
N GLN A 203 32.60 42.35 -28.85
CA GLN A 203 33.96 41.87 -28.66
C GLN A 203 34.19 41.81 -27.15
N VAL A 204 34.54 40.62 -26.65
CA VAL A 204 34.84 40.40 -25.25
C VAL A 204 36.11 41.19 -24.92
N SER A 205 35.91 42.48 -24.69
CA SER A 205 36.83 43.38 -24.03
C SER A 205 36.94 42.89 -22.60
N THR A 206 38.18 42.62 -22.20
CA THR A 206 38.61 42.10 -20.89
C THR A 206 38.44 43.13 -19.76
N GLY A 207 37.24 43.69 -19.63
CA GLY A 207 36.89 44.70 -18.63
C GLY A 207 35.83 44.22 -17.67
N VAL A 208 36.26 43.83 -16.46
CA VAL A 208 35.38 43.63 -15.30
C VAL A 208 34.54 44.89 -15.10
N THR A 209 33.23 44.79 -15.31
CA THR A 209 32.28 45.82 -14.86
C THR A 209 31.11 45.16 -14.13
N THR A 210 31.08 45.41 -12.83
CA THR A 210 29.96 45.15 -11.92
C THR A 210 28.77 46.01 -12.34
N SER A 211 27.63 45.39 -12.68
CA SER A 211 26.35 46.11 -12.73
C SER A 211 25.27 45.34 -11.97
N SER A 212 24.58 46.11 -11.13
CA SER A 212 23.51 45.71 -10.22
C SER A 212 22.24 45.32 -10.97
N PHE A 213 21.70 44.13 -10.66
CA PHE A 213 20.40 43.72 -11.18
C PHE A 213 19.27 44.33 -10.34
N ALA A 214 18.53 45.25 -10.96
CA ALA A 214 17.25 45.74 -10.49
C ALA A 214 16.17 44.67 -10.73
N GLY A 215 15.22 44.56 -9.80
CA GLY A 215 14.22 43.51 -9.75
C GLY A 215 13.14 43.60 -10.83
N SER A 216 12.71 42.42 -11.27
CA SER A 216 11.40 42.14 -11.85
C SER A 216 10.90 40.79 -11.29
N GLY A 217 9.70 40.77 -10.70
CA GLY A 217 9.02 39.55 -10.25
C GLY A 217 8.11 38.95 -11.33
N PRO A 218 7.15 38.08 -10.97
CA PRO A 218 7.35 36.79 -10.33
C PRO A 218 6.81 35.63 -11.20
N ALA A 219 7.29 34.42 -10.90
CA ALA A 219 6.64 33.14 -11.22
C ALA A 219 6.48 32.77 -12.71
N ALA A 220 7.60 32.52 -13.38
CA ALA A 220 7.71 31.43 -14.34
C ALA A 220 9.17 30.99 -14.37
N ASP A 221 9.38 29.67 -14.34
CA ASP A 221 10.65 29.02 -14.69
C ASP A 221 11.75 28.91 -13.61
N GLN A 222 11.39 28.44 -12.41
CA GLN A 222 12.35 28.24 -11.31
C GLN A 222 12.32 26.86 -10.63
N ASP A 223 11.72 25.83 -11.25
CA ASP A 223 11.59 24.50 -10.64
C ASP A 223 12.49 23.40 -11.25
N ASP A 224 13.18 23.62 -12.38
CA ASP A 224 14.10 22.63 -12.97
C ASP A 224 15.60 22.95 -12.77
N ARG A 225 15.94 23.88 -11.87
CA ARG A 225 17.33 24.02 -11.39
C ARG A 225 17.60 23.04 -10.25
N THR A 226 17.88 21.81 -10.67
CA THR A 226 18.80 20.85 -10.05
C THR A 226 19.61 21.43 -8.88
N ILE A 227 19.15 21.18 -7.66
CA ILE A 227 20.10 20.95 -6.57
C ILE A 227 20.82 19.67 -6.99
N ALA A 228 22.08 19.77 -7.40
CA ALA A 228 22.92 18.62 -7.66
C ALA A 228 22.99 17.79 -6.36
N GLY A 229 22.06 16.84 -6.22
CA GLY A 229 22.03 15.92 -5.09
C GLY A 229 23.32 15.12 -5.12
N LEU A 230 23.86 14.83 -3.94
CA LEU A 230 25.03 13.99 -3.74
C LEU A 230 24.93 12.71 -4.59
N HIS A 231 25.64 12.67 -5.72
CA HIS A 231 25.61 11.55 -6.64
C HIS A 231 26.37 10.38 -6.03
N ILE A 232 25.66 9.35 -5.58
CA ILE A 232 26.28 8.10 -5.12
C ILE A 232 26.64 7.28 -6.36
N PRO A 233 27.93 7.08 -6.67
CA PRO A 233 28.35 6.30 -7.84
C PRO A 233 27.79 4.87 -7.77
N GLY A 234 27.29 4.36 -8.89
CA GLY A 234 26.76 2.99 -8.98
C GLY A 234 25.34 2.78 -8.44
N SER A 235 24.67 3.82 -7.94
CA SER A 235 23.29 3.73 -7.43
C SER A 235 22.30 3.20 -8.48
N SER A 236 22.43 3.61 -9.74
CA SER A 236 21.60 3.10 -10.85
C SER A 236 21.76 1.59 -11.07
N THR A 237 23.00 1.10 -11.02
CA THR A 237 23.31 -0.33 -11.12
C THR A 237 22.70 -1.10 -9.96
N LEU A 238 22.81 -0.57 -8.74
CA LEU A 238 22.23 -1.19 -7.54
C LEU A 238 20.71 -1.29 -7.61
N TYR A 239 20.02 -0.23 -8.07
CA TYR A 239 18.57 -0.27 -8.27
C TYR A 239 18.15 -1.17 -9.44
N THR A 240 19.00 -1.32 -10.47
CA THR A 240 18.78 -2.31 -11.54
C THR A 240 18.83 -3.73 -10.97
N LEU A 241 19.85 -4.05 -10.18
CA LEU A 241 19.97 -5.36 -9.52
C LEU A 241 18.81 -5.62 -8.56
N LEU A 242 18.38 -4.61 -7.81
CA LEU A 242 17.22 -4.72 -6.92
C LEU A 242 15.93 -4.99 -7.70
N SER A 243 15.72 -4.31 -8.83
CA SER A 243 14.58 -4.54 -9.72
C SER A 243 14.57 -5.98 -10.25
N LEU A 244 15.72 -6.50 -10.68
CA LEU A 244 15.84 -7.88 -11.16
C LEU A 244 15.61 -8.89 -10.04
N LEU A 245 16.14 -8.63 -8.85
CA LEU A 245 15.94 -9.48 -7.66
C LEU A 245 14.46 -9.58 -7.29
N GLN A 246 13.74 -8.46 -7.26
CA GLN A 246 12.30 -8.40 -7.01
C GLN A 246 11.52 -9.17 -8.08
N LEU A 247 11.89 -9.01 -9.35
CA LEU A 247 11.27 -9.72 -10.47
C LEU A 247 11.45 -11.25 -10.35
N VAL A 248 12.69 -11.71 -10.08
CA VAL A 248 12.99 -13.13 -9.92
C VAL A 248 12.27 -13.73 -8.71
N ALA A 249 12.20 -12.99 -7.60
CA ALA A 249 11.45 -13.41 -6.43
C ALA A 249 9.94 -13.52 -6.72
N GLY A 250 9.38 -12.57 -7.47
CA GLY A 250 7.98 -12.61 -7.92
C GLY A 250 7.69 -13.81 -8.82
N ILE A 251 8.59 -14.12 -9.76
CA ILE A 251 8.46 -15.31 -10.62
C ILE A 251 8.52 -16.59 -9.79
N ALA A 252 9.42 -16.68 -8.80
CA ALA A 252 9.50 -17.83 -7.92
C ALA A 252 8.18 -18.03 -7.13
N ALA A 253 7.58 -16.95 -6.64
CA ALA A 253 6.28 -16.96 -5.95
C ALA A 253 5.13 -17.47 -6.84
N LEU A 254 5.18 -17.23 -8.15
CA LEU A 254 4.20 -17.76 -9.10
C LEU A 254 4.41 -19.23 -9.45
N ILE A 255 5.65 -19.63 -9.71
CA ILE A 255 5.95 -20.95 -10.27
C ILE A 255 5.96 -22.03 -9.18
N ALA A 256 6.38 -21.68 -7.97
CA ALA A 256 6.64 -22.66 -6.92
C ALA A 256 6.03 -22.29 -5.54
N PRO A 257 4.74 -21.91 -5.45
CA PRO A 257 4.12 -21.47 -4.20
C PRO A 257 4.13 -22.57 -3.11
N TYR A 258 3.90 -23.83 -3.49
CA TYR A 258 3.95 -24.96 -2.55
C TYR A 258 5.35 -25.17 -1.97
N ARG A 259 6.37 -25.20 -2.84
CA ARG A 259 7.76 -25.35 -2.40
C ARG A 259 8.20 -24.18 -1.51
N LEU A 260 7.79 -22.96 -1.85
CA LEU A 260 8.07 -21.80 -1.01
C LEU A 260 7.38 -21.91 0.35
N THR A 261 6.14 -22.41 0.40
CA THR A 261 5.44 -22.66 1.66
C THR A 261 6.20 -23.66 2.54
N ASP A 262 6.63 -24.79 1.96
CA ASP A 262 7.39 -25.83 2.65
C ASP A 262 8.74 -25.31 3.18
N ILE A 263 9.40 -24.45 2.40
CA ILE A 263 10.67 -23.84 2.81
C ILE A 263 10.43 -22.78 3.89
N PHE A 264 9.41 -21.92 3.75
CA PHE A 264 9.19 -20.78 4.63
C PHE A 264 8.65 -21.19 6.00
N PHE A 265 7.75 -22.17 6.06
CA PHE A 265 7.02 -22.50 7.28
C PHE A 265 7.39 -23.87 7.83
N LYS A 266 7.48 -23.95 9.16
CA LYS A 266 7.67 -25.20 9.90
C LYS A 266 6.35 -25.97 9.92
N HIS A 267 5.85 -26.54 8.81
CA HIS A 267 4.67 -27.43 8.88
C HIS A 267 4.60 -28.55 7.85
N HIS A 268 4.15 -29.71 8.34
CA HIS A 268 3.68 -30.86 7.58
C HIS A 268 2.28 -30.57 7.04
N ILE A 269 2.16 -30.35 5.73
CA ILE A 269 0.86 -30.26 5.07
C ILE A 269 0.53 -31.64 4.47
N ILE A 270 -0.60 -32.23 4.88
CA ILE A 270 -1.05 -33.55 4.40
C ILE A 270 -1.74 -33.45 3.02
N ALA A 271 -2.12 -32.24 2.56
CA ALA A 271 -2.64 -31.97 1.20
C ALA A 271 -2.48 -30.49 0.80
N PRO A 272 -2.22 -30.16 -0.48
CA PRO A 272 -2.03 -28.77 -0.93
C PRO A 272 -3.21 -27.87 -0.53
N ASP A 273 -2.93 -26.86 0.29
CA ASP A 273 -3.91 -25.86 0.72
C ASP A 273 -3.91 -24.68 -0.27
N LEU A 274 -5.02 -24.54 -1.01
CA LEU A 274 -5.24 -23.53 -2.05
C LEU A 274 -4.96 -22.12 -1.56
N LEU A 275 -5.20 -21.83 -0.28
CA LEU A 275 -5.02 -20.50 0.29
C LEU A 275 -3.56 -20.01 0.20
N TYR A 276 -2.57 -20.90 0.36
CA TYR A 276 -1.16 -20.49 0.24
C TYR A 276 -0.81 -20.17 -1.20
N GLU A 277 -1.35 -20.91 -2.16
CA GLU A 277 -1.17 -20.64 -3.58
C GLU A 277 -1.69 -19.24 -3.94
N GLU A 278 -2.89 -18.91 -3.48
CA GLU A 278 -3.51 -17.59 -3.66
C GLU A 278 -2.64 -16.47 -3.02
N LEU A 279 -2.23 -16.64 -1.76
CA LEU A 279 -1.42 -15.64 -1.05
C LEU A 279 -0.02 -15.42 -1.67
N TRP A 280 0.64 -16.47 -2.15
CA TRP A 280 1.92 -16.34 -2.86
C TRP A 280 1.75 -15.65 -4.22
N ARG A 281 0.64 -15.89 -4.94
CA ARG A 281 0.34 -15.17 -6.19
C ARG A 281 0.07 -13.68 -5.95
N LEU A 282 -0.62 -13.34 -4.87
CA LEU A 282 -0.76 -11.94 -4.45
C LEU A 282 0.60 -11.29 -4.12
N LEU A 283 1.46 -12.02 -3.40
CA LEU A 283 2.80 -11.55 -3.10
C LEU A 283 3.66 -11.40 -4.37
N ALA A 284 3.48 -12.24 -5.39
CA ALA A 284 4.13 -12.04 -6.68
C ALA A 284 3.72 -10.69 -7.32
N GLY A 285 2.44 -10.35 -7.29
CA GLY A 285 1.95 -9.03 -7.74
C GLY A 285 2.60 -7.87 -6.96
N VAL A 286 2.76 -8.01 -5.65
CA VAL A 286 3.50 -7.06 -4.80
C VAL A 286 4.96 -6.93 -5.24
N LEU A 287 5.65 -8.04 -5.45
CA LEU A 287 7.06 -8.06 -5.84
C LEU A 287 7.28 -7.48 -7.25
N PHE A 288 6.33 -7.65 -8.18
CA PHE A 288 6.38 -6.98 -9.49
C PHE A 288 6.16 -5.47 -9.39
N ALA A 289 5.26 -5.00 -8.54
CA ALA A 289 5.16 -3.57 -8.24
C ALA A 289 6.43 -3.04 -7.56
N GLY A 290 7.06 -3.86 -6.72
CA GLY A 290 8.39 -3.61 -6.15
C GLY A 290 9.46 -3.47 -7.24
N ALA A 291 9.52 -4.40 -8.19
CA ALA A 291 10.46 -4.34 -9.31
C ALA A 291 10.27 -3.06 -10.14
N ALA A 292 9.03 -2.71 -10.50
CA ALA A 292 8.71 -1.47 -11.20
C ALA A 292 9.16 -0.23 -10.40
N THR A 293 8.95 -0.22 -9.09
CA THR A 293 9.37 0.88 -8.22
C THR A 293 10.89 0.99 -8.12
N ALA A 294 11.60 -0.13 -8.00
CA ALA A 294 13.06 -0.14 -8.02
C ALA A 294 13.60 0.35 -9.38
N TYR A 295 12.95 -0.02 -10.48
CA TYR A 295 13.28 0.50 -11.81
C TYR A 295 12.98 2.01 -11.94
N ALA A 296 11.88 2.49 -11.35
CA ALA A 296 11.59 3.92 -11.28
C ALA A 296 12.69 4.68 -10.49
N LEU A 297 13.15 4.11 -9.37
CA LEU A 297 14.27 4.65 -8.60
C LEU A 297 15.59 4.63 -9.39
N LYS A 298 15.81 3.58 -10.19
CA LYS A 298 16.92 3.52 -11.16
C LYS A 298 16.84 4.69 -12.16
N VAL A 299 15.69 4.94 -12.77
CA VAL A 299 15.52 6.05 -13.72
C VAL A 299 15.76 7.41 -13.04
N THR A 300 15.30 7.59 -11.80
CA THR A 300 15.61 8.82 -11.04
C THR A 300 17.08 8.92 -10.65
N SER A 301 17.76 7.78 -10.45
CA SER A 301 19.20 7.71 -10.21
C SER A 301 20.01 8.15 -11.43
N ASP A 302 19.67 7.64 -12.61
CA ASP A 302 20.32 8.06 -13.87
C ASP A 302 20.18 9.56 -14.11
N ARG A 303 19.05 10.13 -13.68
CA ARG A 303 18.76 11.56 -13.81
C ARG A 303 19.30 12.42 -12.67
N GLN A 304 19.98 11.83 -11.68
CA GLN A 304 20.48 12.51 -10.48
C GLN A 304 19.36 13.19 -9.64
N LEU A 305 18.15 12.64 -9.68
CA LEU A 305 16.95 13.14 -9.01
C LEU A 305 16.56 12.32 -7.76
N LEU A 306 17.48 11.52 -7.22
CA LEU A 306 17.19 10.70 -6.03
C LEU A 306 16.95 11.54 -4.76
N ALA A 307 17.51 12.74 -4.69
CA ALA A 307 17.27 13.68 -3.59
C ALA A 307 15.96 14.47 -3.73
N GLU A 308 15.24 14.36 -4.87
CA GLU A 308 13.95 15.03 -5.04
C GLU A 308 12.95 14.55 -3.97
N PRO A 309 12.19 15.44 -3.31
CA PRO A 309 11.27 15.05 -2.24
C PRO A 309 10.26 13.96 -2.61
N LEU A 310 9.82 13.92 -3.87
CA LEU A 310 8.94 12.86 -4.38
C LEU A 310 9.66 11.50 -4.45
N THR A 311 10.91 11.51 -4.90
CA THR A 311 11.74 10.30 -4.98
C THR A 311 12.11 9.78 -3.59
N GLN A 312 12.44 10.67 -2.65
CA GLN A 312 12.69 10.31 -1.25
C GLN A 312 11.48 9.64 -0.58
N ARG A 313 10.25 10.02 -0.94
CA ARG A 313 9.04 9.35 -0.45
C ARG A 313 8.88 7.95 -1.00
N LEU A 314 9.17 7.77 -2.29
CA LEU A 314 9.16 6.45 -2.91
C LEU A 314 10.21 5.53 -2.27
N GLN A 315 11.41 6.06 -2.00
CA GLN A 315 12.45 5.40 -1.21
C GLN A 315 11.94 5.03 0.19
N LEU A 316 11.28 5.97 0.88
CA LEU A 316 10.75 5.76 2.23
C LEU A 316 9.65 4.70 2.27
N GLY A 317 8.78 4.65 1.26
CA GLY A 317 7.79 3.57 1.10
C GLY A 317 8.46 2.20 1.00
N PHE A 318 9.53 2.10 0.21
CA PHE A 318 10.39 0.90 0.13
C PHE A 318 11.02 0.53 1.47
N VAL A 319 11.59 1.51 2.19
CA VAL A 319 12.21 1.32 3.51
C VAL A 319 11.20 0.75 4.50
N TRP A 320 10.03 1.38 4.65
CA TRP A 320 9.05 0.91 5.63
C TRP A 320 8.41 -0.42 5.26
N PHE A 321 8.14 -0.65 3.97
CA PHE A 321 7.68 -1.95 3.49
C PHE A 321 8.68 -3.06 3.86
N ALA A 322 9.96 -2.84 3.57
CA ALA A 322 11.02 -3.81 3.86
C ALA A 322 11.26 -3.96 5.37
N LEU A 323 11.21 -2.87 6.13
CA LEU A 323 11.38 -2.90 7.58
C LEU A 323 10.26 -3.71 8.26
N VAL A 324 9.00 -3.46 7.90
CA VAL A 324 7.88 -4.24 8.44
C VAL A 324 7.95 -5.69 7.99
N ALA A 325 8.32 -5.97 6.74
CA ALA A 325 8.57 -7.33 6.30
C ALA A 325 9.65 -8.01 7.16
N LEU A 326 10.80 -7.38 7.41
CA LEU A 326 11.87 -7.93 8.23
C LEU A 326 11.41 -8.19 9.67
N VAL A 327 10.67 -7.24 10.27
CA VAL A 327 10.07 -7.40 11.60
C VAL A 327 9.10 -8.58 11.62
N LEU A 328 8.25 -8.74 10.61
CA LEU A 328 7.36 -9.89 10.49
C LEU A 328 8.17 -11.19 10.45
N HIS A 329 9.25 -11.28 9.65
CA HIS A 329 10.08 -12.49 9.61
C HIS A 329 10.66 -12.83 10.99
N LEU A 330 11.20 -11.83 11.70
CA LEU A 330 11.75 -12.01 13.05
C LEU A 330 10.66 -12.41 14.05
N VAL A 331 9.49 -11.77 14.00
CA VAL A 331 8.38 -12.07 14.92
C VAL A 331 7.86 -13.48 14.72
N TYR A 332 7.68 -13.88 13.46
CA TYR A 332 7.17 -15.20 13.11
C TYR A 332 8.18 -16.33 13.35
N LEU A 333 9.48 -16.01 13.32
CA LEU A 333 10.54 -16.94 13.67
C LEU A 333 10.71 -17.09 15.18
N LEU A 334 10.84 -15.97 15.91
CA LEU A 334 11.27 -15.96 17.32
C LEU A 334 10.10 -16.16 18.30
N PHE A 335 8.96 -15.51 18.05
CA PHE A 335 7.83 -15.50 18.99
C PHE A 335 6.71 -16.45 18.57
N ILE A 336 6.27 -16.39 17.30
CA ILE A 336 5.16 -17.24 16.81
C ILE A 336 5.65 -18.65 16.49
N LYS A 337 6.95 -18.80 16.20
CA LYS A 337 7.66 -20.06 15.94
C LYS A 337 7.12 -20.87 14.76
N THR A 338 6.54 -20.20 13.78
CA THR A 338 6.00 -20.83 12.57
C THR A 338 6.90 -20.70 11.35
N LEU A 339 7.76 -19.68 11.30
CA LEU A 339 8.74 -19.50 10.22
C LEU A 339 9.97 -20.41 10.45
N THR A 340 10.54 -20.95 9.38
CA THR A 340 11.83 -21.67 9.40
C THR A 340 13.00 -20.67 9.31
N TRP A 341 14.21 -21.13 9.61
CA TRP A 341 15.43 -20.35 9.34
C TRP A 341 15.66 -20.12 7.84
N TRP A 342 15.25 -21.07 6.98
CA TRP A 342 15.31 -20.90 5.53
C TRP A 342 14.32 -19.85 5.02
N GLY A 343 13.12 -19.77 5.60
CA GLY A 343 12.16 -18.71 5.34
C GLY A 343 12.70 -17.34 5.71
N LEU A 344 13.38 -17.21 6.86
CA LEU A 344 14.09 -15.98 7.21
C LEU A 344 15.18 -15.66 6.19
N LEU A 345 16.03 -16.63 5.83
CA LEU A 345 17.15 -16.39 4.91
C LEU A 345 16.68 -15.97 3.51
N LEU A 346 15.73 -16.70 2.92
CA LEU A 346 15.18 -16.39 1.59
C LEU A 346 14.42 -15.07 1.59
N GLY A 347 13.62 -14.82 2.64
CA GLY A 347 12.94 -13.55 2.82
C GLY A 347 13.92 -12.38 2.95
N ALA A 348 14.93 -12.52 3.81
CA ALA A 348 15.96 -11.52 4.02
C ALA A 348 16.81 -11.27 2.76
N ALA A 349 17.03 -12.29 1.92
CA ALA A 349 17.75 -12.13 0.66
C ALA A 349 17.09 -11.10 -0.28
N VAL A 350 15.77 -10.95 -0.24
CA VAL A 350 15.02 -9.95 -1.00
C VAL A 350 14.78 -8.68 -0.18
N VAL A 351 14.37 -8.82 1.08
CA VAL A 351 13.98 -7.72 1.95
C VAL A 351 15.17 -6.85 2.38
N ALA A 352 16.35 -7.44 2.65
CA ALA A 352 17.50 -6.67 3.12
C ALA A 352 18.05 -5.71 2.04
N PRO A 353 18.24 -6.10 0.76
CA PRO A 353 18.60 -5.16 -0.30
C PRO A 353 17.52 -4.07 -0.52
N THR A 354 16.25 -4.45 -0.40
CA THR A 354 15.09 -3.53 -0.50
C THR A 354 15.11 -2.46 0.59
N LEU A 355 15.62 -2.79 1.78
CA LEU A 355 15.79 -1.88 2.90
C LEU A 355 17.08 -1.05 2.80
N LEU A 356 18.22 -1.72 2.62
CA LEU A 356 19.55 -1.11 2.77
C LEU A 356 19.83 -0.08 1.68
N LEU A 357 19.48 -0.36 0.43
CA LEU A 357 19.80 0.53 -0.68
C LEU A 357 19.15 1.92 -0.52
N PRO A 358 17.83 2.04 -0.27
CA PRO A 358 17.23 3.33 -0.03
C PRO A 358 17.65 3.98 1.30
N VAL A 359 17.90 3.20 2.37
CA VAL A 359 18.37 3.75 3.66
C VAL A 359 19.74 4.42 3.52
N VAL A 360 20.69 3.78 2.84
CA VAL A 360 22.02 4.34 2.59
C VAL A 360 21.89 5.65 1.79
N HIS A 361 21.05 5.65 0.76
CA HIS A 361 20.80 6.86 -0.03
C HIS A 361 20.17 8.00 0.80
N LEU A 362 19.13 7.70 1.59
CA LEU A 362 18.46 8.69 2.44
C LEU A 362 19.40 9.23 3.54
N SER A 363 20.28 8.39 4.07
CA SER A 363 21.26 8.78 5.08
C SER A 363 22.32 9.72 4.50
N LEU A 364 22.77 9.46 3.28
CA LEU A 364 23.78 10.28 2.59
C LEU A 364 23.20 11.57 2.00
N SER A 365 21.90 11.63 1.71
CA SER A 365 21.23 12.82 1.16
C SER A 365 20.75 13.83 2.21
N GLY A 366 21.21 13.73 3.47
CA GLY A 366 20.92 14.72 4.51
C GLY A 366 19.69 14.45 5.38
N GLY A 367 19.16 13.22 5.36
CA GLY A 367 18.27 12.71 6.40
C GLY A 367 16.82 12.44 6.00
N PHE A 368 16.15 11.63 6.83
CA PHE A 368 14.75 11.24 6.69
C PHE A 368 13.84 12.47 6.75
N GLY A 369 13.32 12.92 5.60
CA GLY A 369 12.30 13.97 5.49
C GLY A 369 10.94 13.57 6.08
N LEU A 370 10.90 12.92 7.24
CA LEU A 370 9.71 12.36 7.90
C LEU A 370 8.66 13.46 8.18
N ALA A 371 9.11 14.66 8.54
CA ALA A 371 8.26 15.84 8.66
C ALA A 371 7.63 16.27 7.30
N ALA A 372 8.40 16.24 6.21
CA ALA A 372 7.91 16.54 4.87
C ALA A 372 6.96 15.46 4.34
N THR A 373 7.18 14.19 4.70
CA THR A 373 6.28 13.07 4.39
C THR A 373 4.94 13.22 5.12
N ILE A 374 4.96 13.50 6.44
CA ILE A 374 3.73 13.72 7.23
C ILE A 374 2.98 14.95 6.73
N HIS A 375 3.68 16.05 6.46
CA HIS A 375 3.08 17.25 5.90
C HIS A 375 2.42 16.95 4.55
N GLY A 376 3.12 16.24 3.66
CA GLY A 376 2.62 15.78 2.37
C GLY A 376 1.32 14.99 2.45
N PHE A 377 1.29 14.00 3.34
CA PHE A 377 0.10 13.19 3.61
C PHE A 377 -1.08 14.06 4.08
N ARG A 378 -0.85 15.00 5.01
CA ARG A 378 -1.86 15.94 5.50
C ARG A 378 -2.39 16.86 4.38
N THR A 379 -1.52 17.35 3.50
CA THR A 379 -1.93 18.11 2.31
C THR A 379 -2.73 17.28 1.32
N GLY A 380 -2.37 16.00 1.10
CA GLY A 380 -3.12 15.08 0.25
C GLY A 380 -4.55 14.84 0.75
N LEU A 381 -4.73 14.69 2.06
CA LEU A 381 -6.05 14.64 2.71
C LEU A 381 -6.83 15.94 2.52
N GLY A 382 -6.17 17.10 2.63
CA GLY A 382 -6.77 18.40 2.36
C GLY A 382 -7.29 18.54 0.92
N ASN A 383 -6.54 18.02 -0.06
CA ASN A 383 -6.90 18.06 -1.48
C ASN A 383 -8.13 17.20 -1.84
N LEU A 384 -8.49 16.18 -1.04
CA LEU A 384 -9.75 15.44 -1.21
C LEU A 384 -10.99 16.26 -0.86
N VAL A 385 -10.85 17.18 0.10
CA VAL A 385 -11.95 18.03 0.56
C VAL A 385 -12.00 19.33 -0.25
N HIS A 386 -10.84 19.88 -0.59
CA HIS A 386 -10.70 21.13 -1.34
C HIS A 386 -9.63 21.00 -2.44
N PRO A 387 -9.99 20.50 -3.65
CA PRO A 387 -9.03 20.30 -4.72
C PRO A 387 -8.50 21.64 -5.24
N ARG A 388 -7.17 21.81 -5.25
CA ARG A 388 -6.49 23.00 -5.81
C ARG A 388 -6.56 23.06 -7.33
N SER A 389 -6.60 21.90 -7.99
CA SER A 389 -6.86 21.72 -9.43
C SER A 389 -7.49 20.35 -9.64
N PHE A 390 -8.43 20.24 -10.59
CA PHE A 390 -9.15 18.98 -10.83
C PHE A 390 -8.53 18.23 -12.01
N SER A 391 -7.86 17.11 -11.70
CA SER A 391 -7.47 16.08 -12.67
C SER A 391 -8.17 14.79 -12.26
N VAL A 392 -8.89 14.15 -13.20
CA VAL A 392 -9.57 12.87 -12.94
C VAL A 392 -8.58 11.81 -12.46
N ALA A 393 -7.41 11.74 -13.08
CA ALA A 393 -6.33 10.84 -12.65
C ALA A 393 -5.84 11.19 -11.24
N GLY A 394 -5.62 12.47 -10.95
CA GLY A 394 -5.18 12.91 -9.62
C GLY A 394 -6.17 12.61 -8.51
N PHE A 395 -7.46 12.84 -8.75
CA PHE A 395 -8.51 12.47 -7.82
C PHE A 395 -8.52 10.96 -7.55
N LEU A 396 -8.44 10.15 -8.61
CA LEU A 396 -8.45 8.70 -8.50
C LEU A 396 -7.23 8.17 -7.73
N TYR A 397 -6.03 8.67 -8.01
CA TYR A 397 -4.84 8.28 -7.25
C TYR A 397 -4.87 8.73 -5.79
N THR A 398 -5.45 9.90 -5.50
CA THR A 398 -5.60 10.37 -4.11
C THR A 398 -6.54 9.45 -3.34
N LEU A 399 -7.68 9.08 -3.94
CA LEU A 399 -8.62 8.13 -3.36
C LEU A 399 -7.95 6.76 -3.12
N LEU A 400 -7.18 6.27 -4.10
CA LEU A 400 -6.43 5.02 -3.97
C LEU A 400 -5.39 5.09 -2.86
N THR A 401 -4.70 6.21 -2.69
CA THR A 401 -3.72 6.42 -1.61
C THR A 401 -4.37 6.25 -0.24
N VAL A 402 -5.54 6.86 -0.03
CA VAL A 402 -6.29 6.72 1.23
C VAL A 402 -6.82 5.29 1.40
N ALA A 403 -7.34 4.67 0.34
CA ALA A 403 -7.82 3.30 0.40
C ALA A 403 -6.69 2.32 0.76
N PHE A 404 -5.53 2.41 0.10
CA PHE A 404 -4.37 1.56 0.37
C PHE A 404 -3.85 1.70 1.81
N THR A 405 -3.80 2.93 2.34
CA THR A 405 -3.39 3.16 3.73
C THR A 405 -4.39 2.59 4.74
N VAL A 406 -5.69 2.81 4.57
CA VAL A 406 -6.69 2.28 5.50
C VAL A 406 -6.73 0.74 5.45
N VAL A 407 -6.81 0.17 4.25
CA VAL A 407 -6.89 -1.29 4.06
C VAL A 407 -5.59 -1.97 4.51
N GLY A 408 -4.44 -1.45 4.12
CA GLY A 408 -3.14 -2.01 4.51
C GLY A 408 -2.93 -2.00 6.02
N PHE A 409 -3.30 -0.91 6.70
CA PHE A 409 -3.25 -0.84 8.16
C PHE A 409 -4.12 -1.91 8.82
N LEU A 410 -5.37 -2.06 8.37
CA LEU A 410 -6.30 -3.07 8.90
C LEU A 410 -5.77 -4.50 8.71
N ILE A 411 -5.19 -4.80 7.54
CA ILE A 411 -4.60 -6.12 7.27
C ILE A 411 -3.42 -6.41 8.20
N VAL A 412 -2.54 -5.44 8.41
CA VAL A 412 -1.36 -5.61 9.28
C VAL A 412 -1.75 -5.80 10.74
N ILE A 413 -2.72 -5.02 11.26
CA ILE A 413 -3.11 -5.05 12.67
C ILE A 413 -4.07 -6.20 13.00
N LEU A 414 -5.02 -6.51 12.11
CA LEU A 414 -6.05 -7.51 12.30
C LEU A 414 -5.98 -8.62 11.23
N PRO A 415 -4.85 -9.33 11.08
CA PRO A 415 -4.63 -10.22 9.95
C PRO A 415 -5.61 -11.39 9.93
N LYS A 416 -5.90 -12.00 11.08
CA LYS A 416 -6.83 -13.13 11.14
C LYS A 416 -8.25 -12.75 10.73
N ARG A 417 -8.73 -11.59 11.21
CA ARG A 417 -10.08 -11.10 10.91
C ARG A 417 -10.19 -10.69 9.44
N THR A 418 -9.23 -9.94 8.93
CA THR A 418 -9.25 -9.51 7.53
C THR A 418 -9.10 -10.71 6.58
N LEU A 419 -8.30 -11.72 6.93
CA LEU A 419 -8.17 -12.94 6.14
C LEU A 419 -9.47 -13.77 6.17
N ASP A 420 -10.19 -13.80 7.30
CA ASP A 420 -11.52 -14.42 7.38
C ASP A 420 -12.57 -13.63 6.57
N TRP A 421 -12.53 -12.30 6.60
CA TRP A 421 -13.41 -11.46 5.80
C TRP A 421 -13.13 -11.53 4.29
N THR A 422 -11.92 -11.92 3.88
CA THR A 422 -11.54 -12.07 2.46
C THR A 422 -11.71 -13.52 1.99
N TYR A 423 -11.05 -14.48 2.64
CA TYR A 423 -10.96 -15.88 2.22
C TYR A 423 -11.83 -16.82 3.05
N GLY A 424 -12.05 -16.52 4.34
CA GLY A 424 -12.92 -17.30 5.23
C GLY A 424 -12.25 -18.08 6.32
N TYR A 425 -12.91 -19.13 6.80
CA TYR A 425 -12.34 -19.96 7.85
C TYR A 425 -11.02 -20.56 7.37
N HIS A 426 -9.92 -20.01 7.89
CA HIS A 426 -8.55 -20.46 7.69
C HIS A 426 -8.04 -21.00 9.01
N ALA A 427 -7.47 -22.21 8.99
CA ALA A 427 -6.91 -22.83 10.17
C ALA A 427 -5.44 -22.42 10.32
N GLY A 428 -5.15 -21.47 11.21
CA GLY A 428 -3.82 -21.36 11.81
C GLY A 428 -3.11 -20.01 11.67
N LYS A 429 -1.85 -19.99 12.13
CA LYS A 429 -1.02 -18.78 12.26
C LYS A 429 -0.17 -18.51 11.01
N ASN A 430 0.01 -19.49 10.14
CA ASN A 430 0.95 -19.43 9.01
C ASN A 430 0.45 -18.54 7.85
N PRO A 431 -0.82 -18.60 7.40
CA PRO A 431 -1.31 -17.73 6.31
C PRO A 431 -1.32 -16.25 6.71
N SER A 432 -1.45 -15.96 8.01
CA SER A 432 -1.42 -14.59 8.54
C SER A 432 -0.11 -13.87 8.23
N PHE A 433 1.02 -14.58 8.15
CA PHE A 433 2.31 -13.98 7.78
C PHE A 433 2.28 -13.40 6.37
N LEU A 434 1.90 -14.20 5.37
CA LEU A 434 1.87 -13.78 3.97
C LEU A 434 0.85 -12.65 3.77
N TRP A 435 -0.30 -12.76 4.43
CA TRP A 435 -1.33 -11.73 4.38
C TRP A 435 -0.88 -10.40 5.00
N GLN A 436 -0.18 -10.42 6.15
CA GLN A 436 0.42 -9.22 6.73
C GLN A 436 1.48 -8.61 5.83
N TRP A 437 2.25 -9.43 5.11
CA TRP A 437 3.25 -8.93 4.16
C TRP A 437 2.59 -8.21 2.98
N VAL A 438 1.50 -8.77 2.44
CA VAL A 438 0.64 -8.09 1.45
C VAL A 438 0.06 -6.78 2.01
N GLY A 439 -0.45 -6.79 3.25
CA GLY A 439 -0.96 -5.60 3.93
C GLY A 439 0.10 -4.51 4.13
N ALA A 440 1.34 -4.89 4.46
CA ALA A 440 2.45 -3.95 4.56
C ALA A 440 2.78 -3.30 3.20
N ALA A 441 2.65 -4.05 2.10
CA ALA A 441 2.77 -3.49 0.76
C ALA A 441 1.66 -2.47 0.46
N PHE A 442 0.42 -2.74 0.85
CA PHE A 442 -0.68 -1.79 0.66
C PHE A 442 -0.37 -0.49 1.42
N PHE A 443 -0.01 -0.63 2.70
CA PHE A 443 0.19 0.51 3.58
C PHE A 443 1.38 1.39 3.16
N PHE A 444 2.52 0.80 2.80
CA PHE A 444 3.75 1.54 2.53
C PHE A 444 4.10 1.66 1.05
N LEU A 445 4.08 0.55 0.31
CA LEU A 445 4.54 0.52 -1.08
C LEU A 445 3.51 1.15 -2.02
N PHE A 446 2.29 0.60 -2.09
CA PHE A 446 1.26 1.07 -3.00
C PHE A 446 0.76 2.47 -2.64
N SER A 447 0.70 2.80 -1.35
CA SER A 447 0.44 4.18 -0.93
C SER A 447 1.51 5.16 -1.42
N ALA A 448 2.80 4.80 -1.38
CA ALA A 448 3.85 5.68 -1.87
C ALA A 448 3.80 5.84 -3.39
N ILE A 449 3.50 4.76 -4.12
CA ILE A 449 3.33 4.78 -5.58
C ILE A 449 2.17 5.71 -5.97
N THR A 450 0.98 5.49 -5.40
CA THR A 450 -0.24 6.25 -5.73
C THR A 450 -0.15 7.72 -5.30
N TYR A 451 0.50 8.00 -4.18
CA TYR A 451 0.81 9.38 -3.80
C TYR A 451 1.73 10.05 -4.82
N THR A 452 2.81 9.37 -5.24
CA THR A 452 3.75 9.91 -6.23
C THR A 452 3.05 10.20 -7.56
N LEU A 453 2.15 9.31 -7.99
CA LEU A 453 1.34 9.50 -9.18
C LEU A 453 0.33 10.64 -9.05
N THR A 454 -0.23 10.85 -7.85
CA THR A 454 -1.08 12.00 -7.55
C THR A 454 -0.34 13.30 -7.81
N GLU A 455 0.83 13.50 -7.21
CA GLU A 455 1.62 14.73 -7.39
C GLU A 455 2.03 14.94 -8.86
N ARG A 456 2.48 13.88 -9.54
CA ARG A 456 2.84 13.96 -10.96
C ARG A 456 1.63 14.24 -11.87
N SER A 457 0.43 13.83 -11.48
CA SER A 457 -0.81 14.14 -12.20
C SER A 457 -1.25 15.58 -12.06
N VAL A 458 -1.07 16.19 -10.88
CA VAL A 458 -1.42 17.58 -10.61
C VAL A 458 -0.54 18.52 -11.43
N VAL A 459 0.73 18.15 -11.65
CA VAL A 459 1.69 18.91 -12.46
C VAL A 459 1.63 18.53 -13.96
N GLY A 460 0.72 17.64 -14.37
CA GLY A 460 0.59 17.24 -15.78
C GLY A 460 1.77 16.42 -16.34
N ARG A 461 2.61 15.84 -15.46
CA ARG A 461 3.83 15.08 -15.82
C ARG A 461 3.62 13.56 -15.85
N LEU A 462 2.37 13.07 -15.93
CA LEU A 462 2.08 11.62 -16.01
C LEU A 462 2.64 10.94 -17.27
N HIS A 463 2.85 11.68 -18.35
CA HIS A 463 3.40 11.17 -19.60
C HIS A 463 4.90 10.79 -19.52
N THR A 464 5.58 11.22 -18.45
CA THR A 464 7.03 10.99 -18.26
C THR A 464 7.34 9.55 -17.86
N THR A 465 8.61 9.14 -18.00
CA THR A 465 9.05 7.74 -17.83
C THR A 465 8.74 7.17 -16.43
N VAL A 466 9.00 7.92 -15.36
CA VAL A 466 8.85 7.42 -13.98
C VAL A 466 7.38 7.08 -13.64
N PRO A 467 6.40 7.98 -13.84
CA PRO A 467 4.98 7.65 -13.70
C PRO A 467 4.51 6.50 -14.59
N LYS A 468 5.00 6.40 -15.83
CA LYS A 468 4.67 5.27 -16.71
C LYS A 468 5.13 3.94 -16.12
N VAL A 469 6.38 3.84 -15.67
CA VAL A 469 6.91 2.65 -15.01
C VAL A 469 6.09 2.30 -13.77
N LEU A 470 5.78 3.28 -12.92
CA LEU A 470 4.98 3.06 -11.72
C LEU A 470 3.56 2.55 -12.05
N ASN A 471 2.93 3.09 -13.10
CA ASN A 471 1.64 2.60 -13.56
C ASN A 471 1.71 1.20 -14.18
N VAL A 472 2.80 0.82 -14.86
CA VAL A 472 3.02 -0.58 -15.27
C VAL A 472 3.04 -1.50 -14.05
N GLY A 473 3.72 -1.10 -12.97
CA GLY A 473 3.71 -1.83 -11.70
C GLY A 473 2.31 -2.01 -11.11
N LEU A 474 1.52 -0.93 -11.07
CA LEU A 474 0.12 -0.98 -10.61
C LEU A 474 -0.76 -1.86 -11.50
N LEU A 475 -0.60 -1.76 -12.82
CA LEU A 475 -1.35 -2.54 -13.80
C LEU A 475 -1.07 -4.03 -13.57
N VAL A 476 0.21 -4.43 -13.56
CA VAL A 476 0.59 -5.84 -13.36
C VAL A 476 0.07 -6.35 -12.02
N ALA A 477 0.27 -5.61 -10.92
CA ALA A 477 -0.25 -6.01 -9.62
C ALA A 477 -1.78 -6.19 -9.66
N SER A 478 -2.51 -5.22 -10.23
CA SER A 478 -3.97 -5.27 -10.30
C SER A 478 -4.51 -6.51 -11.01
N LEU A 479 -3.84 -7.01 -12.04
CA LEU A 479 -4.23 -8.24 -12.72
C LEU A 479 -4.16 -9.46 -11.79
N PHE A 480 -3.13 -9.57 -10.94
CA PHE A 480 -3.03 -10.66 -9.97
C PHE A 480 -4.13 -10.59 -8.91
N PHE A 481 -4.36 -9.41 -8.32
CA PHE A 481 -5.38 -9.24 -7.29
C PHE A 481 -6.80 -9.40 -7.83
N ILE A 482 -7.09 -8.88 -9.02
CA ILE A 482 -8.41 -9.05 -9.69
C ILE A 482 -8.62 -10.51 -10.04
N LEU A 483 -7.62 -11.21 -10.56
CA LEU A 483 -7.74 -12.62 -10.90
C LEU A 483 -8.01 -13.47 -9.66
N ASP A 484 -7.26 -13.25 -8.57
CA ASP A 484 -7.44 -13.96 -7.31
C ASP A 484 -8.84 -13.70 -6.70
N PHE A 485 -9.14 -12.44 -6.38
CA PHE A 485 -10.41 -12.08 -5.76
C PHE A 485 -11.62 -12.32 -6.67
N GLY A 486 -11.46 -12.15 -7.99
CA GLY A 486 -12.51 -12.41 -8.96
C GLY A 486 -12.89 -13.89 -8.98
N THR A 487 -11.91 -14.80 -8.98
CA THR A 487 -12.21 -16.23 -8.93
C THR A 487 -12.96 -16.61 -7.65
N LEU A 488 -12.64 -16.00 -6.51
CA LEU A 488 -13.35 -16.21 -5.25
C LEU A 488 -14.77 -15.63 -5.26
N ILE A 489 -14.98 -14.45 -5.86
CA ILE A 489 -16.31 -13.83 -5.94
C ILE A 489 -17.26 -14.62 -6.84
N PHE A 490 -16.78 -15.13 -7.97
CA PHE A 490 -17.66 -15.76 -8.95
C PHE A 490 -17.84 -17.27 -8.73
N ASN A 491 -16.90 -17.94 -8.04
CA ASN A 491 -16.90 -19.40 -7.92
C ASN A 491 -17.07 -19.95 -6.49
N SER A 492 -17.18 -19.09 -5.48
CA SER A 492 -17.24 -19.53 -4.07
C SER A 492 -18.48 -18.99 -3.34
N PRO A 493 -19.09 -19.76 -2.41
CA PRO A 493 -20.14 -19.27 -1.51
C PRO A 493 -19.66 -18.12 -0.57
N ILE A 494 -18.38 -17.76 -0.67
CA ILE A 494 -17.69 -16.71 0.09
C ILE A 494 -17.95 -15.30 -0.49
N ALA A 495 -18.58 -15.19 -1.65
CA ALA A 495 -18.85 -13.92 -2.35
C ALA A 495 -19.58 -12.85 -1.51
N GLY A 496 -20.38 -13.27 -0.52
CA GLY A 496 -21.14 -12.36 0.35
C GLY A 496 -20.37 -11.75 1.52
N ARG A 497 -19.07 -12.05 1.68
CA ARG A 497 -18.28 -11.47 2.77
C ARG A 497 -17.93 -10.01 2.51
N TRP A 498 -17.83 -9.21 3.57
CA TRP A 498 -17.81 -7.75 3.43
C TRP A 498 -16.52 -7.19 2.81
N LEU A 499 -15.35 -7.80 3.07
CA LEU A 499 -14.07 -7.27 2.61
C LEU A 499 -13.70 -7.70 1.18
N LEU A 500 -14.03 -8.92 0.77
CA LEU A 500 -13.70 -9.46 -0.55
C LEU A 500 -14.21 -8.59 -1.74
N PRO A 501 -15.49 -8.22 -1.85
CA PRO A 501 -15.99 -7.40 -2.96
C PRO A 501 -15.44 -5.97 -2.89
N VAL A 502 -15.14 -5.45 -1.69
CA VAL A 502 -14.48 -4.15 -1.52
C VAL A 502 -13.05 -4.19 -2.06
N LEU A 503 -12.28 -5.25 -1.74
CA LEU A 503 -10.93 -5.44 -2.26
C LEU A 503 -10.93 -5.63 -3.77
N PHE A 504 -11.85 -6.43 -4.31
CA PHE A 504 -12.00 -6.60 -5.76
C PHE A 504 -12.31 -5.27 -6.45
N GLY A 505 -13.32 -4.53 -5.96
CA GLY A 505 -13.66 -3.21 -6.51
C GLY A 505 -12.50 -2.21 -6.41
N HIS A 506 -11.77 -2.22 -5.30
CA HIS A 506 -10.56 -1.42 -5.12
C HIS A 506 -9.50 -1.73 -6.19
N TRP A 507 -9.21 -3.00 -6.45
CA TRP A 507 -8.21 -3.38 -7.45
C TRP A 507 -8.67 -3.14 -8.89
N VAL A 508 -9.98 -3.21 -9.18
CA VAL A 508 -10.54 -2.73 -10.45
C VAL A 508 -10.31 -1.22 -10.61
N LEU A 509 -10.49 -0.42 -9.56
CA LEU A 509 -10.16 1.01 -9.61
C LEU A 509 -8.66 1.26 -9.83
N VAL A 510 -7.79 0.45 -9.23
CA VAL A 510 -6.34 0.50 -9.47
C VAL A 510 -6.02 0.21 -10.94
N LEU A 511 -6.65 -0.81 -11.53
CA LEU A 511 -6.47 -1.14 -12.95
C LEU A 511 -6.88 0.04 -13.83
N LEU A 512 -8.06 0.63 -13.61
CA LEU A 512 -8.53 1.79 -14.35
C LEU A 512 -7.60 3.00 -14.19
N ALA A 513 -7.14 3.28 -12.97
CA ALA A 513 -6.18 4.34 -12.71
C ALA A 513 -4.86 4.12 -13.45
N SER A 514 -4.36 2.88 -13.46
CA SER A 514 -3.12 2.53 -14.15
C SER A 514 -3.23 2.74 -15.66
N ILE A 515 -4.36 2.37 -16.27
CA ILE A 515 -4.62 2.57 -17.70
C ILE A 515 -4.69 4.06 -18.04
N LEU A 516 -5.39 4.85 -17.21
CA LEU A 516 -5.45 6.31 -17.38
C LEU A 516 -4.08 6.98 -17.24
N GLY A 517 -3.25 6.50 -16.31
CA GLY A 517 -1.87 6.98 -16.16
C GLY A 517 -0.99 6.64 -17.36
N LEU A 518 -1.14 5.45 -17.92
CA LEU A 518 -0.37 5.00 -19.09
C LEU A 518 -0.81 5.70 -20.38
N SER A 519 -2.07 6.11 -20.49
CA SER A 519 -2.60 6.84 -21.64
C SER A 519 -2.29 8.34 -21.61
N ALA A 520 -1.64 8.84 -20.56
CA ALA A 520 -1.29 10.24 -20.45
C ALA A 520 -0.28 10.68 -21.53
N SER A 521 -0.68 11.69 -22.32
CA SER A 521 0.15 12.32 -23.36
C SER A 521 0.76 13.63 -22.86
N PRO A 522 1.86 14.11 -23.47
CA PRO A 522 2.41 15.44 -23.19
C PRO A 522 1.35 16.52 -23.46
N PRO A 523 1.26 17.57 -22.62
CA PRO A 523 0.40 18.71 -22.93
C PRO A 523 0.87 19.37 -24.23
N ALA A 524 -0.04 19.99 -24.99
CA ALA A 524 0.27 20.58 -26.30
C ALA A 524 1.40 21.63 -26.25
N THR A 525 1.61 22.26 -25.09
CA THR A 525 2.69 23.24 -24.83
C THR A 525 4.05 22.61 -24.53
N ALA A 526 4.14 21.29 -24.34
CA ALA A 526 5.42 20.61 -24.05
C ALA A 526 6.31 20.49 -25.29
N TYR A 527 5.74 20.55 -26.50
CA TYR A 527 6.51 20.50 -27.75
C TYR A 527 7.28 21.80 -28.07
N GLU A 528 7.11 22.86 -27.28
CA GLU A 528 7.86 24.12 -27.45
C GLU A 528 9.23 24.12 -26.74
N TYR A 529 9.51 23.18 -25.83
CA TYR A 529 10.77 23.10 -25.11
C TYR A 529 11.22 21.65 -24.89
N GLU A 530 11.70 21.01 -25.96
CA GLU A 530 12.54 19.83 -25.84
C GLU A 530 13.71 20.00 -26.82
N PRO A 531 14.90 20.43 -26.37
CA PRO A 531 16.07 20.39 -27.22
C PRO A 531 16.34 18.92 -27.50
N LEU A 532 16.24 18.54 -28.76
CA LEU A 532 16.64 17.25 -29.30
C LEU A 532 18.09 16.95 -28.91
N LEU A 533 18.30 16.33 -27.74
CA LEU A 533 19.54 15.65 -27.42
C LEU A 533 19.56 14.39 -28.29
N GLY A 534 20.34 14.47 -29.36
CA GLY A 534 20.36 13.53 -30.46
C GLY A 534 20.47 12.08 -30.01
N GLU A 535 19.62 11.25 -30.63
CA GLU A 535 19.93 9.85 -30.88
C GLU A 535 21.28 9.80 -31.60
N GLY A 536 22.33 9.39 -30.89
CA GLY A 536 23.55 8.92 -31.53
C GLY A 536 23.24 7.62 -32.25
N GLN A 537 22.99 7.71 -33.56
CA GLN A 537 23.12 6.57 -34.46
C GLN A 537 24.60 6.32 -34.78
N VAL A 538 24.92 5.02 -34.79
CA VAL A 538 26.14 4.32 -35.25
C VAL A 538 27.31 4.24 -34.28
#